data_AF-A0A956H9J6-F1
#
_entry.id   AF-A0A956H9J6-F1
#
_cell.length_a   1.000
_cell.length_b   1.000
_cell.length_c   1.000
_cell.angle_alpha   90.00
_cell.angle_beta   90.00
_cell.angle_gamma   90.00
#
_symmetry.space_group_name_H-M   'P 1'
#
loop_
_entity.id
_entity.type
_entity.pdbx_description
1 polymer ?
#
loop_
_entity_poly.entity_id
_entity_poly.type
_entity_poly.pdbx_seq_one_letter_code
_entity_poly.pdbx_strand_id
1 'polypeptide(L)'
;GGSVEVRSIAAADVDGDGRHEILINKQANGPATNVFELDGSTAAGWPQVGECTAPAGDCIDYGGFNQNIGAGDLDGDGVMDVVSTYDAIGFGIWSGDGSNFETAPGFADAWVTGVEAYHDPALAMQGWGNGDRSEFTYSPPVIADIDADGQHEVVLGGDHESSESTDNQGVSLWVLEADMTRTAGWEWPKDSDPPLVYDGELGANIVPNYPAPAVGDLDGQPGLEIVLPTYDGRMYAYRSDGERMWSYGYGQVSPFIGASEALIVDLNGDGSPEIVFATYVG
;
A
#
# COMPACT_ATOMS: atom_id res chain seq x y z
N GLY A 1 20.44 -13.59 13.78
CA GLY A 1 21.18 -12.31 13.68
C GLY A 1 21.77 -12.20 12.30
N GLY A 2 21.04 -11.55 11.40
CA GLY A 2 21.48 -11.29 10.02
C GLY A 2 21.92 -9.85 9.87
N SER A 3 22.80 -9.59 8.90
CA SER A 3 23.27 -8.25 8.51
C SER A 3 22.24 -7.46 7.70
N VAL A 4 20.95 -7.78 7.86
CA VAL A 4 19.86 -7.28 7.04
C VAL A 4 18.90 -6.50 7.93
N GLU A 5 18.65 -5.25 7.57
CA GLU A 5 17.82 -4.32 8.34
C GLU A 5 16.34 -4.63 8.11
N VAL A 6 15.59 -4.80 9.21
CA VAL A 6 14.12 -4.86 9.18
C VAL A 6 13.60 -3.44 9.05
N ARG A 7 12.72 -3.21 8.07
CA ARG A 7 12.17 -1.88 7.73
C ARG A 7 10.76 -1.69 8.27
N SER A 8 9.98 -2.77 8.34
CA SER A 8 8.63 -2.74 8.87
C SER A 8 8.29 -3.99 9.67
N ILE A 9 7.34 -3.85 10.59
CA ILE A 9 6.80 -4.91 11.43
C ILE A 9 5.28 -4.75 11.58
N ALA A 10 4.56 -5.85 11.49
CA ALA A 10 3.14 -5.94 11.83
C ALA A 10 2.89 -7.23 12.65
N ALA A 11 1.68 -7.36 13.19
CA ALA A 11 1.27 -8.57 13.88
C ALA A 11 -0.17 -8.93 13.52
N ALA A 12 -0.39 -10.16 13.10
CA ALA A 12 -1.69 -10.69 12.67
C ALA A 12 -1.73 -12.21 12.86
N ASP A 13 -2.93 -12.75 13.04
CA ASP A 13 -3.19 -14.20 13.12
C ASP A 13 -3.28 -14.75 11.68
N VAL A 14 -2.14 -15.21 11.16
CA VAL A 14 -2.03 -15.64 9.75
C VAL A 14 -2.20 -17.15 9.59
N ASP A 15 -2.33 -17.90 10.69
CA ASP A 15 -2.58 -19.35 10.64
C ASP A 15 -3.93 -19.75 11.26
N GLY A 16 -4.69 -18.79 11.79
CA GLY A 16 -6.04 -18.95 12.34
C GLY A 16 -6.04 -19.63 13.71
N ASP A 17 -4.92 -19.67 14.42
CA ASP A 17 -4.81 -20.33 15.73
C ASP A 17 -5.27 -19.47 16.92
N GLY A 18 -5.61 -18.20 16.67
CA GLY A 18 -6.03 -17.22 17.66
C GLY A 18 -4.88 -16.48 18.34
N ARG A 19 -3.64 -16.64 17.88
CA ARG A 19 -2.46 -15.89 18.29
C ARG A 19 -1.92 -15.12 17.09
N HIS A 20 -1.26 -14.00 17.36
CA HIS A 20 -0.68 -13.21 16.28
C HIS A 20 0.78 -13.59 16.08
N GLU A 21 1.16 -13.77 14.82
CA GLU A 21 2.53 -13.94 14.37
C GLU A 21 3.17 -12.56 14.18
N ILE A 22 4.49 -12.54 14.01
CA ILE A 22 5.26 -11.34 13.73
C ILE A 22 5.60 -11.31 12.25
N LEU A 23 5.02 -10.35 11.53
CA LEU A 23 5.26 -10.12 10.12
C LEU A 23 6.36 -9.08 9.98
N ILE A 24 7.32 -9.30 9.09
CA ILE A 24 8.39 -8.34 8.82
C ILE A 24 8.59 -8.12 7.32
N ASN A 25 9.04 -6.91 6.99
CA ASN A 25 9.64 -6.59 5.71
C ASN A 25 11.07 -6.08 5.94
N LYS A 26 12.03 -6.51 5.11
CA LYS A 26 13.46 -6.25 5.32
C LYS A 26 14.17 -5.86 4.03
N GLN A 27 15.29 -5.15 4.16
CA GLN A 27 16.10 -4.71 3.02
C GLN A 27 16.91 -5.88 2.42
N ALA A 28 16.27 -6.69 1.56
CA ALA A 28 16.88 -7.85 0.92
C ALA A 28 16.65 -7.84 -0.60
N ASN A 29 17.53 -8.55 -1.34
CA ASN A 29 17.34 -8.87 -2.76
C ASN A 29 16.33 -10.04 -2.95
N GLY A 30 15.44 -10.25 -1.99
CA GLY A 30 14.55 -11.39 -1.89
C GLY A 30 15.13 -12.60 -1.14
N PRO A 31 14.28 -13.36 -0.41
CA PRO A 31 12.94 -12.96 0.00
C PRO A 31 12.98 -11.80 1.00
N ALA A 32 12.20 -10.73 0.80
CA ALA A 32 12.15 -9.55 1.67
C ALA A 32 11.12 -9.70 2.80
N THR A 33 9.96 -10.27 2.52
CA THR A 33 8.95 -10.51 3.56
C THR A 33 9.22 -11.81 4.31
N ASN A 34 8.89 -11.84 5.60
CA ASN A 34 8.89 -13.06 6.38
C ASN A 34 7.87 -12.99 7.51
N VAL A 35 7.41 -14.14 7.97
CA VAL A 35 6.54 -14.26 9.14
C VAL A 35 7.20 -15.18 10.16
N PHE A 36 7.13 -14.78 11.43
CA PHE A 36 7.68 -15.52 12.55
C PHE A 36 6.61 -15.88 13.57
N GLU A 37 6.69 -17.12 14.03
CA GLU A 37 6.06 -17.59 15.24
C GLU A 37 6.57 -16.82 16.47
N LEU A 38 5.77 -16.77 17.53
CA LEU A 38 6.18 -16.14 18.80
C LEU A 38 7.38 -16.82 19.48
N ASP A 39 7.71 -18.06 19.11
CA ASP A 39 8.91 -18.76 19.58
C ASP A 39 10.19 -18.39 18.78
N GLY A 40 10.04 -17.55 17.74
CA GLY A 40 11.10 -17.06 16.88
C GLY A 40 11.43 -17.97 15.70
N SER A 41 10.72 -19.08 15.52
CA SER A 41 10.77 -19.87 14.28
C SER A 41 10.03 -19.17 13.15
N THR A 42 10.37 -19.49 11.90
CA THR A 42 9.66 -18.97 10.74
C THR A 42 8.37 -19.77 10.54
N ALA A 43 7.26 -19.06 10.33
CA ALA A 43 5.95 -19.67 10.09
C ALA A 43 5.98 -20.53 8.82
N ALA A 44 5.10 -21.54 8.76
CA ALA A 44 5.04 -22.43 7.60
C ALA A 44 4.71 -21.64 6.31
N GLY A 45 5.39 -21.96 5.21
CA GLY A 45 5.23 -21.26 3.92
C GLY A 45 6.08 -20.00 3.77
N TRP A 46 6.65 -19.48 4.85
CA TRP A 46 7.52 -18.30 4.86
C TRP A 46 9.01 -18.65 4.93
N PRO A 47 9.94 -17.76 4.51
CA PRO A 47 9.68 -16.48 3.84
C PRO A 47 9.24 -16.73 2.39
N GLN A 48 8.19 -16.07 1.93
CA GLN A 48 7.98 -15.89 0.49
C GLN A 48 9.05 -14.92 -0.01
N VAL A 49 9.60 -14.94 -1.22
CA VAL A 49 9.31 -15.59 -2.53
C VAL A 49 9.24 -17.12 -2.65
N GLY A 50 8.07 -17.64 -3.08
CA GLY A 50 7.78 -19.03 -3.49
C GLY A 50 7.90 -19.33 -5.01
N GLU A 51 7.30 -20.42 -5.53
CA GLU A 51 7.35 -20.80 -6.96
C GLU A 51 6.51 -19.88 -7.87
N CYS A 52 7.00 -18.66 -8.11
CA CYS A 52 6.53 -17.81 -9.19
C CYS A 52 7.16 -18.24 -10.51
N THR A 53 6.47 -19.05 -11.31
CA THR A 53 6.72 -19.11 -12.76
C THR A 53 5.73 -18.19 -13.46
N ALA A 54 5.85 -16.89 -13.20
CA ALA A 54 5.12 -15.89 -13.94
C ALA A 54 5.66 -15.88 -15.40
N PRO A 55 4.80 -15.82 -16.43
CA PRO A 55 5.26 -15.88 -17.82
C PRO A 55 6.19 -14.72 -18.22
N ALA A 56 6.23 -13.62 -17.46
CA ALA A 56 7.01 -12.42 -17.79
C ALA A 56 8.12 -12.02 -16.79
N GLY A 57 8.27 -12.65 -15.61
CA GLY A 57 9.29 -12.22 -14.65
C GLY A 57 9.38 -13.02 -13.35
N ASP A 58 10.30 -12.60 -12.49
CA ASP A 58 10.42 -13.07 -11.10
C ASP A 58 9.39 -12.33 -10.22
N CYS A 59 8.83 -13.00 -9.20
CA CYS A 59 7.98 -12.38 -8.17
C CYS A 59 8.68 -11.15 -7.53
N ILE A 60 7.92 -10.09 -7.30
CA ILE A 60 8.33 -8.84 -6.64
C ILE A 60 8.24 -9.05 -5.12
N ASP A 61 9.37 -9.43 -4.54
CA ASP A 61 9.59 -9.51 -3.09
C ASP A 61 11.03 -9.17 -2.75
N TYR A 62 11.41 -7.93 -3.01
CA TYR A 62 12.75 -7.42 -2.79
C TYR A 62 12.69 -5.92 -2.60
N GLY A 63 13.73 -5.31 -2.03
CA GLY A 63 13.79 -3.85 -1.93
C GLY A 63 12.94 -3.27 -0.78
N GLY A 64 12.72 -4.03 0.29
CA GLY A 64 12.12 -3.48 1.50
C GLY A 64 12.87 -2.23 1.98
N PHE A 65 12.17 -1.10 2.13
CA PHE A 65 12.81 0.21 2.34
C PHE A 65 12.30 0.98 3.55
N ASN A 66 10.99 1.12 3.72
CA ASN A 66 10.35 1.86 4.82
C ASN A 66 9.15 1.08 5.42
N GLN A 67 8.04 1.76 5.74
CA GLN A 67 6.85 1.16 6.35
C GLN A 67 6.08 0.37 5.29
N ASN A 68 6.36 -0.93 5.14
CA ASN A 68 5.94 -1.67 3.96
C ASN A 68 5.24 -3.02 4.22
N ILE A 69 4.54 -3.19 5.36
CA ILE A 69 3.81 -4.44 5.61
C ILE A 69 2.52 -4.19 6.38
N GLY A 70 1.46 -4.86 5.96
CA GLY A 70 0.16 -4.88 6.62
C GLY A 70 -0.51 -6.25 6.45
N ALA A 71 -1.60 -6.46 7.16
CA ALA A 71 -2.35 -7.70 7.13
C ALA A 71 -3.84 -7.48 7.41
N GLY A 72 -4.66 -8.36 6.88
CA GLY A 72 -6.13 -8.34 6.96
C GLY A 72 -6.71 -9.47 6.13
N ASP A 73 -7.96 -9.85 6.39
CA ASP A 73 -8.67 -10.96 5.74
C ASP A 73 -9.13 -10.57 4.33
N LEU A 74 -8.24 -10.59 3.34
CA LEU A 74 -8.50 -10.07 2.00
C LEU A 74 -9.46 -10.98 1.20
N ASP A 75 -9.37 -12.30 1.38
CA ASP A 75 -10.23 -13.25 0.68
C ASP A 75 -11.51 -13.64 1.45
N GLY A 76 -11.66 -13.21 2.70
CA GLY A 76 -12.85 -13.41 3.53
C GLY A 76 -12.95 -14.81 4.15
N ASP A 77 -11.85 -15.56 4.21
CA ASP A 77 -11.82 -16.90 4.81
C ASP A 77 -11.72 -16.90 6.34
N GLY A 78 -11.47 -15.74 6.94
CA GLY A 78 -11.34 -15.53 8.38
C GLY A 78 -9.92 -15.68 8.93
N VAL A 79 -8.93 -15.89 8.08
CA VAL A 79 -7.48 -15.90 8.38
C VAL A 79 -6.86 -14.63 7.77
N MET A 80 -5.87 -14.04 8.44
CA MET A 80 -5.29 -12.79 7.94
C MET A 80 -4.30 -13.05 6.80
N ASP A 81 -4.48 -12.34 5.70
CA ASP A 81 -3.56 -12.29 4.58
C ASP A 81 -2.49 -11.22 4.78
N VAL A 82 -1.41 -11.31 4.03
CA VAL A 82 -0.22 -10.45 4.17
C VAL A 82 0.01 -9.65 2.89
N VAL A 83 0.06 -8.33 3.03
CA VAL A 83 0.44 -7.42 1.95
C VAL A 83 1.76 -6.75 2.29
N SER A 84 2.71 -6.76 1.36
CA SER A 84 3.98 -6.06 1.49
C SER A 84 4.27 -5.19 0.29
N THR A 85 4.76 -3.99 0.56
CA THR A 85 5.19 -3.03 -0.46
C THR A 85 6.72 -2.94 -0.49
N TYR A 86 7.29 -2.28 -1.49
CA TYR A 86 8.73 -2.27 -1.73
C TYR A 86 9.17 -1.01 -2.47
N ASP A 87 10.47 -0.74 -2.46
CA ASP A 87 11.16 0.09 -3.46
C ASP A 87 11.19 -0.66 -4.81
N ALA A 88 9.99 -0.89 -5.35
CA ALA A 88 9.72 -1.57 -6.60
C ALA A 88 8.35 -1.16 -7.16
N ILE A 89 8.21 -1.32 -8.48
CA ILE A 89 7.02 -0.96 -9.27
C ILE A 89 5.83 -1.92 -9.09
N GLY A 90 5.77 -2.58 -7.95
CA GLY A 90 4.77 -3.57 -7.60
C GLY A 90 4.86 -3.87 -6.12
N PHE A 91 4.05 -4.81 -5.69
CA PHE A 91 3.90 -5.21 -4.30
C PHE A 91 3.59 -6.69 -4.28
N GLY A 92 3.38 -7.24 -3.11
CA GLY A 92 2.89 -8.59 -3.04
C GLY A 92 1.86 -8.85 -1.99
N ILE A 93 1.08 -9.89 -2.26
CA ILE A 93 -0.08 -10.34 -1.50
C ILE A 93 0.02 -11.85 -1.39
N TRP A 94 -0.06 -12.34 -0.16
CA TRP A 94 -0.05 -13.76 0.15
C TRP A 94 -1.14 -14.10 1.12
N SER A 95 -1.71 -15.29 0.98
CA SER A 95 -2.51 -15.86 2.06
C SER A 95 -1.63 -16.09 3.28
N GLY A 96 -2.25 -16.24 4.44
CA GLY A 96 -1.50 -16.41 5.69
C GLY A 96 -0.50 -17.59 5.69
N ASP A 97 -0.77 -18.62 4.88
CA ASP A 97 0.12 -19.77 4.65
C ASP A 97 1.27 -19.52 3.65
N GLY A 98 1.42 -18.29 3.14
CA GLY A 98 2.45 -17.87 2.19
C GLY A 98 2.15 -18.19 0.73
N SER A 99 0.96 -18.70 0.39
CA SER A 99 0.55 -18.89 -1.01
C SER A 99 0.24 -17.55 -1.69
N ASN A 100 0.53 -17.43 -2.99
CA ASN A 100 0.31 -16.17 -3.73
C ASN A 100 -1.17 -16.01 -4.10
N PHE A 101 -1.65 -14.77 -4.07
CA PHE A 101 -2.94 -14.44 -4.70
C PHE A 101 -2.86 -14.52 -6.22
N GLU A 102 -3.89 -15.12 -6.83
CA GLU A 102 -4.02 -15.23 -8.29
C GLU A 102 -4.53 -13.93 -8.90
N THR A 103 -4.06 -13.60 -10.10
CA THR A 103 -4.63 -12.50 -10.88
C THR A 103 -5.90 -12.93 -11.61
N ALA A 104 -6.77 -11.96 -11.89
CA ALA A 104 -7.93 -12.18 -12.73
C ALA A 104 -7.56 -12.65 -14.15
N PRO A 105 -8.48 -13.34 -14.86
CA PRO A 105 -8.27 -13.69 -16.25
C PRO A 105 -7.95 -12.47 -17.13
N GLY A 106 -6.81 -12.54 -17.83
CA GLY A 106 -6.38 -11.52 -18.79
C GLY A 106 -5.07 -10.83 -18.43
N PHE A 107 -4.62 -10.94 -17.18
CA PHE A 107 -3.25 -10.62 -16.82
C PHE A 107 -2.27 -11.62 -17.45
N ALA A 108 -1.12 -11.13 -17.88
CA ALA A 108 -0.02 -11.93 -18.39
C ALA A 108 0.61 -12.77 -17.27
N ASP A 109 0.72 -12.18 -16.08
CA ASP A 109 1.26 -12.82 -14.88
C ASP A 109 0.13 -13.41 -14.04
N ALA A 110 0.27 -14.67 -13.66
CA ALA A 110 -0.76 -15.44 -12.95
C ALA A 110 -0.87 -15.09 -11.45
N TRP A 111 0.14 -14.40 -10.91
CA TRP A 111 0.25 -14.06 -9.50
C TRP A 111 0.33 -12.55 -9.36
N VAL A 112 -0.40 -11.98 -8.39
CA VAL A 112 -0.40 -10.53 -8.12
C VAL A 112 1.00 -9.99 -7.91
N THR A 113 1.83 -10.79 -7.24
CA THR A 113 3.24 -10.54 -6.94
C THR A 113 4.13 -10.42 -8.17
N GLY A 114 3.66 -10.77 -9.37
CA GLY A 114 4.37 -10.56 -10.63
C GLY A 114 3.90 -9.34 -11.43
N VAL A 115 2.85 -8.64 -11.00
CA VAL A 115 2.21 -7.57 -11.78
C VAL A 115 2.89 -6.22 -11.51
N GLU A 116 3.40 -5.59 -12.57
CA GLU A 116 3.85 -4.20 -12.51
C GLU A 116 2.66 -3.23 -12.44
N ALA A 117 2.71 -2.28 -11.51
CA ALA A 117 1.63 -1.35 -11.19
C ALA A 117 1.58 -0.15 -12.14
N TYR A 118 1.39 -0.43 -13.43
CA TYR A 118 1.01 0.59 -14.41
C TYR A 118 -0.38 1.15 -14.08
N HIS A 119 -0.52 2.47 -14.21
CA HIS A 119 -1.79 3.17 -14.03
C HIS A 119 -2.82 2.72 -15.06
N ASP A 120 -2.40 2.58 -16.32
CA ASP A 120 -3.23 2.01 -17.39
C ASP A 120 -3.48 0.52 -17.14
N PRO A 121 -4.73 0.10 -16.89
CA PRO A 121 -5.06 -1.31 -16.66
C PRO A 121 -4.61 -2.23 -17.79
N ALA A 122 -4.64 -1.77 -19.04
CA ALA A 122 -4.20 -2.57 -20.17
C ALA A 122 -2.68 -2.83 -20.14
N LEU A 123 -1.89 -1.87 -19.67
CA LEU A 123 -0.44 -2.05 -19.50
C LEU A 123 -0.14 -2.96 -18.29
N ALA A 124 -0.86 -2.82 -17.18
CA ALA A 124 -0.73 -3.70 -16.02
C ALA A 124 -1.05 -5.16 -16.38
N MET A 125 -2.14 -5.39 -17.12
CA MET A 125 -2.50 -6.72 -17.62
C MET A 125 -1.48 -7.27 -18.63
N GLN A 126 -0.85 -6.39 -19.42
CA GLN A 126 0.16 -6.79 -20.40
C GLN A 126 1.52 -7.13 -19.77
N GLY A 127 1.84 -6.56 -18.60
CA GLY A 127 3.10 -6.75 -17.88
C GLY A 127 4.30 -6.00 -18.48
N TRP A 128 4.08 -5.12 -19.45
CA TRP A 128 5.13 -4.25 -20.01
C TRP A 128 4.52 -3.08 -20.76
N GLY A 129 5.21 -1.94 -20.79
CA GLY A 129 4.81 -0.79 -21.61
C GLY A 129 5.49 0.52 -21.24
N ASN A 130 5.06 1.58 -21.91
CA ASN A 130 5.45 2.94 -21.57
C ASN A 130 4.23 3.70 -21.03
N GLY A 131 4.31 4.24 -19.83
CA GLY A 131 3.22 4.96 -19.19
C GLY A 131 3.50 5.29 -17.74
N ASP A 132 2.52 5.90 -17.09
CA ASP A 132 2.55 6.16 -15.66
C ASP A 132 2.43 4.84 -14.88
N ARG A 133 3.17 4.77 -13.78
CA ARG A 133 3.25 3.62 -12.89
C ARG A 133 3.48 4.07 -11.46
N SER A 134 3.31 3.17 -10.51
CA SER A 134 3.62 3.45 -9.11
C SER A 134 4.70 2.55 -8.54
N GLU A 135 5.57 3.16 -7.76
CA GLU A 135 6.48 2.48 -6.83
C GLU A 135 5.92 2.58 -5.41
N PHE A 136 5.90 1.49 -4.64
CA PHE A 136 5.25 1.46 -3.33
C PHE A 136 6.25 1.54 -2.17
N THR A 137 7.10 2.56 -2.17
CA THR A 137 8.31 2.59 -1.33
C THR A 137 8.04 2.90 0.14
N TYR A 138 7.01 3.69 0.45
CA TYR A 138 6.97 4.42 1.73
C TYR A 138 5.85 4.05 2.70
N SER A 139 4.68 3.68 2.17
CA SER A 139 3.45 3.56 2.95
C SER A 139 3.01 2.11 3.14
N PRO A 140 2.49 1.75 4.34
CA PRO A 140 1.94 0.43 4.56
C PRO A 140 0.56 0.32 3.89
N PRO A 141 0.18 -0.89 3.45
CA PRO A 141 -1.12 -1.17 2.87
C PRO A 141 -2.23 -1.14 3.94
N VAL A 142 -3.47 -0.88 3.49
CA VAL A 142 -4.69 -1.08 4.28
C VAL A 142 -5.60 -2.07 3.56
N ILE A 143 -6.29 -2.93 4.31
CA ILE A 143 -7.27 -3.87 3.78
C ILE A 143 -8.62 -3.57 4.44
N ALA A 144 -9.64 -3.30 3.62
CA ALA A 144 -10.99 -2.98 4.08
C ALA A 144 -12.03 -3.13 2.96
N ASP A 145 -13.30 -3.31 3.33
CA ASP A 145 -14.46 -3.24 2.42
C ASP A 145 -14.71 -1.76 2.05
N ILE A 146 -14.05 -1.28 1.00
CA ILE A 146 -14.10 0.14 0.60
C ILE A 146 -15.43 0.43 -0.08
N ASP A 147 -15.92 -0.45 -0.94
CA ASP A 147 -17.14 -0.20 -1.73
C ASP A 147 -18.43 -0.79 -1.15
N ALA A 148 -18.34 -1.45 0.01
CA ALA A 148 -19.45 -2.08 0.73
C ALA A 148 -20.14 -3.22 -0.04
N ASP A 149 -19.39 -3.95 -0.87
CA ASP A 149 -19.88 -5.15 -1.55
C ASP A 149 -19.71 -6.44 -0.71
N GLY A 150 -18.95 -6.35 0.39
CA GLY A 150 -18.68 -7.44 1.32
C GLY A 150 -17.41 -8.24 1.02
N GLN A 151 -16.67 -7.90 -0.03
CA GLN A 151 -15.29 -8.27 -0.24
C GLN A 151 -14.38 -7.18 0.35
N HIS A 152 -13.09 -7.48 0.50
CA HIS A 152 -12.12 -6.50 0.96
C HIS A 152 -11.19 -6.13 -0.19
N GLU A 153 -10.82 -4.85 -0.22
CA GLU A 153 -9.90 -4.28 -1.19
C GLU A 153 -8.58 -3.90 -0.50
N VAL A 154 -7.51 -3.88 -1.27
CA VAL A 154 -6.22 -3.35 -0.85
C VAL A 154 -6.14 -1.87 -1.23
N VAL A 155 -5.88 -1.03 -0.25
CA VAL A 155 -5.60 0.39 -0.41
C VAL A 155 -4.10 0.65 -0.28
N LEU A 156 -3.51 1.29 -1.29
CA LEU A 156 -2.07 1.55 -1.38
C LEU A 156 -1.79 3.02 -1.73
N GLY A 157 -0.79 3.60 -1.08
CA GLY A 157 -0.12 4.81 -1.57
C GLY A 157 1.17 4.44 -2.30
N GLY A 158 1.39 5.02 -3.48
CA GLY A 158 2.61 4.84 -4.26
C GLY A 158 3.17 6.16 -4.77
N ASP A 159 4.45 6.21 -5.08
CA ASP A 159 5.07 7.31 -5.82
C ASP A 159 4.59 7.27 -7.26
N HIS A 160 4.07 8.38 -7.77
CA HIS A 160 3.64 8.51 -9.16
C HIS A 160 4.86 8.72 -10.05
N GLU A 161 5.28 7.69 -10.77
CA GLU A 161 6.41 7.75 -11.68
C GLU A 161 6.00 7.48 -13.12
N SER A 162 6.95 7.63 -14.03
CA SER A 162 6.83 7.14 -15.41
C SER A 162 7.77 5.96 -15.62
N SER A 163 7.40 5.02 -16.49
CA SER A 163 8.32 3.97 -16.96
C SER A 163 9.61 4.53 -17.58
N GLU A 164 9.61 5.79 -18.01
CA GLU A 164 10.75 6.46 -18.64
C GLU A 164 11.53 7.39 -17.70
N SER A 165 11.04 7.64 -16.48
CA SER A 165 11.69 8.49 -15.47
C SER A 165 11.27 8.13 -14.05
N THR A 166 12.24 8.12 -13.13
CA THR A 166 12.00 8.01 -11.68
C THR A 166 11.76 9.37 -11.02
N ASP A 167 11.40 10.39 -11.81
CA ASP A 167 10.98 11.67 -11.26
C ASP A 167 9.59 11.50 -10.66
N ASN A 168 9.48 11.66 -9.35
CA ASN A 168 8.21 11.57 -8.66
C ASN A 168 7.29 12.75 -9.02
N GLN A 169 6.11 12.43 -9.56
CA GLN A 169 5.08 13.36 -10.04
C GLN A 169 3.95 13.60 -9.02
N GLY A 170 3.97 12.92 -7.88
CA GLY A 170 2.92 12.97 -6.85
C GLY A 170 2.79 11.66 -6.09
N VAL A 171 1.79 11.58 -5.21
CA VAL A 171 1.39 10.31 -4.60
C VAL A 171 0.15 9.79 -5.32
N SER A 172 0.22 8.55 -5.79
CA SER A 172 -0.91 7.81 -6.35
C SER A 172 -1.61 7.00 -5.27
N LEU A 173 -2.91 7.24 -5.07
CA LEU A 173 -3.76 6.41 -4.23
C LEU A 173 -4.46 5.34 -5.09
N TRP A 174 -4.34 4.09 -4.66
CA TRP A 174 -4.90 2.90 -5.30
C TRP A 174 -5.92 2.23 -4.39
N VAL A 175 -6.97 1.66 -5.00
CA VAL A 175 -7.90 0.70 -4.39
C VAL A 175 -8.03 -0.45 -5.38
N LEU A 176 -7.80 -1.67 -4.92
CA LEU A 176 -7.67 -2.86 -5.76
C LEU A 176 -8.38 -4.05 -5.16
N GLU A 177 -9.04 -4.82 -6.01
CA GLU A 177 -9.52 -6.15 -5.65
C GLU A 177 -8.35 -7.10 -5.37
N ALA A 178 -8.63 -8.17 -4.63
CA ALA A 178 -7.65 -9.21 -4.30
C ALA A 178 -6.95 -9.83 -5.52
N ASP A 179 -7.60 -9.78 -6.70
CA ASP A 179 -7.13 -10.38 -7.95
C ASP A 179 -6.51 -9.36 -8.94
N MET A 180 -6.15 -8.17 -8.46
CA MET A 180 -5.62 -7.02 -9.21
C MET A 180 -6.60 -6.32 -10.16
N THR A 181 -7.87 -6.71 -10.18
CA THR A 181 -8.87 -5.91 -10.89
C THR A 181 -9.12 -4.57 -10.20
N ARG A 182 -9.68 -3.62 -10.96
CA ARG A 182 -9.94 -2.27 -10.49
C ARG A 182 -11.39 -2.16 -10.02
N THR A 183 -11.57 -1.68 -8.80
CA THR A 183 -12.87 -1.36 -8.22
C THR A 183 -13.54 -0.21 -8.99
N ALA A 184 -14.87 -0.17 -9.01
CA ALA A 184 -15.60 0.87 -9.72
C ALA A 184 -15.25 2.27 -9.18
N GLY A 185 -14.95 3.21 -10.07
CA GLY A 185 -14.48 4.55 -9.69
C GLY A 185 -12.97 4.64 -9.40
N TRP A 186 -12.30 3.50 -9.26
CA TRP A 186 -10.85 3.33 -9.08
C TRP A 186 -10.19 2.65 -10.28
N GLU A 187 -10.79 2.73 -11.47
CA GLU A 187 -10.21 2.20 -12.71
C GLU A 187 -8.82 2.80 -13.00
N TRP A 188 -8.58 4.00 -12.48
CA TRP A 188 -7.30 4.69 -12.47
C TRP A 188 -6.98 5.16 -11.05
N PRO A 189 -5.71 5.13 -10.64
CA PRO A 189 -5.26 5.74 -9.39
C PRO A 189 -5.67 7.21 -9.28
N LYS A 190 -5.73 7.71 -8.06
CA LYS A 190 -5.92 9.14 -7.79
C LYS A 190 -4.59 9.76 -7.44
N ASP A 191 -4.07 10.58 -8.34
CA ASP A 191 -2.79 11.25 -8.15
C ASP A 191 -2.96 12.60 -7.44
N SER A 192 -2.01 12.92 -6.57
CA SER A 192 -1.83 14.27 -6.03
C SER A 192 -1.19 15.20 -7.05
N ASP A 193 -1.07 16.48 -6.68
CA ASP A 193 -0.19 17.39 -7.43
C ASP A 193 1.29 17.01 -7.20
N PRO A 194 2.22 17.54 -8.03
CA PRO A 194 3.66 17.33 -7.86
C PRO A 194 4.18 17.70 -6.48
N PRO A 195 5.23 17.00 -5.98
CA PRO A 195 5.80 17.25 -4.67
C PRO A 195 6.29 18.70 -4.55
N LEU A 196 6.06 19.32 -3.37
CA LEU A 196 6.59 20.65 -3.09
C LEU A 196 8.11 20.64 -2.93
N VAL A 197 8.65 19.56 -2.37
CA VAL A 197 10.08 19.26 -2.18
C VAL A 197 10.25 17.74 -2.22
N TYR A 198 11.27 17.23 -2.91
CA TYR A 198 11.52 15.78 -3.00
C TYR A 198 13.01 15.42 -2.98
N ASP A 199 13.31 14.25 -2.38
CA ASP A 199 14.62 13.59 -2.18
C ASP A 199 15.86 14.51 -2.20
N GLY A 200 16.39 14.82 -3.39
CA GLY A 200 17.61 15.62 -3.56
C GLY A 200 17.57 17.02 -2.94
N GLU A 201 16.39 17.58 -2.72
CA GLU A 201 16.20 18.91 -2.12
C GLU A 201 16.10 18.87 -0.57
N LEU A 202 15.76 17.71 0.01
CA LEU A 202 15.63 17.51 1.44
C LEU A 202 17.00 17.39 2.15
N GLY A 203 18.03 17.02 1.39
CA GLY A 203 19.41 16.84 1.85
C GLY A 203 19.71 15.43 2.36
N ALA A 204 20.99 15.13 2.52
CA ALA A 204 21.43 13.81 2.99
C ALA A 204 20.93 13.59 4.43
N ASN A 205 20.13 12.55 4.64
CA ASN A 205 19.50 12.09 5.91
C ASN A 205 18.05 12.52 6.15
N ILE A 206 17.36 13.11 5.17
CA ILE A 206 15.90 13.24 5.22
C ILE A 206 15.33 12.37 4.10
N VAL A 207 14.40 11.50 4.47
CA VAL A 207 13.70 10.60 3.54
C VAL A 207 12.26 11.10 3.43
N PRO A 208 11.74 11.37 2.22
CA PRO A 208 10.32 11.66 2.05
C PRO A 208 9.50 10.44 2.48
N ASN A 209 8.36 10.66 3.13
CA ASN A 209 7.45 9.60 3.53
C ASN A 209 6.01 10.11 3.49
N TYR A 210 5.08 9.24 3.13
CA TYR A 210 3.66 9.40 3.43
C TYR A 210 3.18 8.17 4.25
N PRO A 211 2.49 8.40 5.38
CA PRO A 211 1.93 7.33 6.22
C PRO A 211 0.86 6.50 5.50
N ALA A 212 0.32 5.50 6.20
CA ALA A 212 -0.82 4.71 5.75
C ALA A 212 -2.00 5.61 5.32
N PRO A 213 -2.75 5.25 4.26
CA PRO A 213 -4.09 5.78 4.07
C PRO A 213 -4.95 5.45 5.29
N ALA A 214 -5.73 6.41 5.79
CA ALA A 214 -6.72 6.15 6.83
C ALA A 214 -8.08 5.87 6.16
N VAL A 215 -8.77 4.83 6.61
CA VAL A 215 -10.06 4.41 6.06
C VAL A 215 -11.14 4.49 7.14
N GLY A 216 -12.31 5.04 6.80
CA GLY A 216 -13.45 5.10 7.71
C GLY A 216 -14.66 5.81 7.11
N ASP A 217 -15.84 5.53 7.66
CA ASP A 217 -17.10 6.19 7.27
C ASP A 217 -17.07 7.66 7.71
N LEU A 218 -17.02 8.61 6.76
CA LEU A 218 -16.99 10.05 7.04
C LEU A 218 -18.32 10.76 6.80
N ASP A 219 -19.28 10.12 6.12
CA ASP A 219 -20.50 10.78 5.66
C ASP A 219 -21.80 9.98 5.84
N GLY A 220 -21.72 8.80 6.43
CA GLY A 220 -22.82 7.89 6.72
C GLY A 220 -23.41 7.21 5.50
N GLN A 221 -22.72 7.20 4.35
CA GLN A 221 -23.12 6.43 3.17
C GLN A 221 -22.47 5.04 3.15
N PRO A 222 -23.04 4.07 2.40
CA PRO A 222 -22.37 2.79 2.18
C PRO A 222 -21.00 2.96 1.51
N GLY A 223 -20.04 2.18 1.98
CA GLY A 223 -18.62 2.26 1.62
C GLY A 223 -17.83 3.04 2.65
N LEU A 224 -16.50 3.01 2.52
CA LEU A 224 -15.59 3.74 3.39
C LEU A 224 -14.84 4.81 2.60
N GLU A 225 -14.70 5.98 3.21
CA GLU A 225 -13.83 7.03 2.69
C GLU A 225 -12.37 6.76 3.03
N ILE A 226 -11.49 7.33 2.20
CA ILE A 226 -10.03 7.22 2.32
C ILE A 226 -9.41 8.60 2.48
N VAL A 227 -8.55 8.75 3.49
CA VAL A 227 -7.83 10.00 3.82
C VAL A 227 -6.32 9.76 3.77
N LEU A 228 -5.60 10.55 2.97
CA LEU A 228 -4.15 10.37 2.76
C LEU A 228 -3.43 11.73 2.66
N PRO A 229 -2.33 11.95 3.41
CA PRO A 229 -1.43 13.08 3.20
C PRO A 229 -0.41 12.83 2.08
N THR A 230 -0.07 13.86 1.32
CA THR A 230 0.76 13.75 0.10
C THR A 230 1.88 14.80 0.05
N TYR A 231 2.84 14.62 -0.86
CA TYR A 231 4.02 15.48 -0.96
C TYR A 231 3.74 16.92 -1.41
N ASP A 232 2.59 17.17 -2.03
CA ASP A 232 2.11 18.51 -2.39
C ASP A 232 1.66 19.35 -1.18
N GLY A 233 1.84 18.83 0.04
CA GLY A 233 1.50 19.50 1.29
C GLY A 233 0.02 19.51 1.61
N ARG A 234 -0.74 18.56 1.05
CA ARG A 234 -2.19 18.46 1.21
C ARG A 234 -2.59 17.11 1.78
N MET A 235 -3.67 17.13 2.54
CA MET A 235 -4.45 15.97 2.92
C MET A 235 -5.58 15.86 1.92
N TYR A 236 -5.77 14.69 1.32
CA TYR A 236 -6.88 14.39 0.43
C TYR A 236 -7.87 13.46 1.10
N ALA A 237 -9.16 13.63 0.77
CA ALA A 237 -10.19 12.66 1.10
C ALA A 237 -10.98 12.27 -0.14
N TYR A 238 -11.18 10.96 -0.29
CA TYR A 238 -11.92 10.34 -1.39
C TYR A 238 -13.03 9.47 -0.83
N ARG A 239 -14.13 9.43 -1.56
CA ARG A 239 -15.25 8.50 -1.35
C ARG A 239 -14.86 7.09 -1.74
N SER A 240 -15.68 6.12 -1.32
CA SER A 240 -15.62 4.74 -1.80
C SER A 240 -15.65 4.61 -3.32
N ASP A 241 -16.33 5.52 -4.03
CA ASP A 241 -16.40 5.56 -5.50
C ASP A 241 -15.27 6.36 -6.18
N GLY A 242 -14.25 6.77 -5.43
CA GLY A 242 -13.12 7.54 -5.94
C GLY A 242 -13.40 9.01 -6.22
N GLU A 243 -14.60 9.55 -5.93
CA GLU A 243 -14.85 10.99 -5.95
C GLU A 243 -14.03 11.69 -4.85
N ARG A 244 -13.29 12.74 -5.20
CA ARG A 244 -12.60 13.57 -4.20
C ARG A 244 -13.61 14.43 -3.43
N MET A 245 -13.77 14.18 -2.13
CA MET A 245 -14.62 14.98 -1.25
C MET A 245 -14.04 16.37 -1.01
N TRP A 246 -12.77 16.43 -0.62
CA TRP A 246 -12.07 17.67 -0.30
C TRP A 246 -10.55 17.47 -0.33
N SER A 247 -9.85 18.60 -0.23
CA SER A 247 -8.42 18.60 0.11
C SER A 247 -8.12 19.74 1.08
N TYR A 248 -7.18 19.51 1.98
CA TYR A 248 -6.79 20.44 3.03
C TYR A 248 -5.27 20.66 3.00
N GLY A 249 -4.85 21.90 2.74
CA GLY A 249 -3.43 22.24 2.75
C GLY A 249 -2.88 22.33 4.17
N TYR A 250 -1.89 21.51 4.50
CA TYR A 250 -1.17 21.55 5.78
C TYR A 250 0.24 22.15 5.67
N GLY A 251 0.72 22.42 4.47
CA GLY A 251 1.89 23.28 4.26
C GLY A 251 1.99 23.80 2.84
N GLN A 252 3.04 24.61 2.60
CA GLN A 252 3.14 25.42 1.39
C GLN A 252 4.52 25.33 0.72
N VAL A 253 5.62 25.52 1.46
CA VAL A 253 7.02 25.21 1.10
C VAL A 253 7.87 25.40 2.36
N SER A 254 8.74 24.44 2.71
CA SER A 254 9.83 24.53 3.69
C SER A 254 10.68 23.26 3.51
N PRO A 255 12.01 23.19 3.80
CA PRO A 255 12.86 22.15 3.23
C PRO A 255 12.35 20.74 3.46
N PHE A 256 11.50 20.49 4.44
CA PHE A 256 10.67 19.30 4.52
C PHE A 256 9.23 19.66 4.95
N ILE A 257 8.29 18.83 4.51
CA ILE A 257 6.88 18.92 4.83
C ILE A 257 6.33 17.50 4.99
N GLY A 258 5.45 17.28 5.96
CA GLY A 258 4.74 16.03 6.10
C GLY A 258 3.62 16.11 7.12
N ALA A 259 2.83 15.05 7.16
CA ALA A 259 1.81 14.84 8.16
C ALA A 259 1.91 13.43 8.75
N SER A 260 1.41 13.27 9.97
CA SER A 260 1.17 11.94 10.54
C SER A 260 0.06 11.24 9.78
N GLU A 261 -0.07 9.94 10.03
CA GLU A 261 -1.30 9.22 9.72
C GLU A 261 -2.50 9.96 10.33
N ALA A 262 -3.61 9.96 9.61
CA ALA A 262 -4.85 10.55 10.07
C ALA A 262 -5.60 9.57 10.97
N LEU A 263 -6.11 10.07 12.10
CA LEU A 263 -7.07 9.34 12.93
C LEU A 263 -8.48 9.81 12.59
N ILE A 264 -9.33 8.87 12.17
CA ILE A 264 -10.76 9.09 11.94
C ILE A 264 -11.51 8.62 13.20
N VAL A 265 -12.18 9.54 13.90
CA VAL A 265 -12.85 9.22 15.17
C VAL A 265 -13.89 10.28 15.53
N ASP A 266 -15.05 9.86 16.03
CA ASP A 266 -16.02 10.76 16.67
C ASP A 266 -15.50 11.17 18.05
N LEU A 267 -14.83 12.33 18.15
CA LEU A 267 -14.27 12.82 19.40
C LEU A 267 -15.33 13.46 20.29
N ASN A 268 -16.39 13.99 19.67
CA ASN A 268 -17.34 14.87 20.33
C ASN A 268 -18.67 14.16 20.68
N GLY A 269 -18.91 12.98 20.12
CA GLY A 269 -20.06 12.12 20.36
C GLY A 269 -21.31 12.51 19.57
N ASP A 270 -21.20 13.26 18.47
CA ASP A 270 -22.34 13.70 17.65
C ASP A 270 -22.71 12.73 16.52
N GLY A 271 -21.92 11.67 16.34
CA GLY A 271 -22.13 10.65 15.31
C GLY A 271 -21.51 10.99 13.95
N SER A 272 -20.76 12.10 13.84
CA SER A 272 -19.90 12.41 12.68
C SER A 272 -18.44 12.37 13.13
N PRO A 273 -17.53 11.67 12.43
CA PRO A 273 -16.15 11.62 12.87
C PRO A 273 -15.40 12.92 12.57
N GLU A 274 -14.43 13.23 13.44
CA GLU A 274 -13.37 14.16 13.16
C GLU A 274 -12.14 13.46 12.56
N ILE A 275 -11.34 14.23 11.82
CA ILE A 275 -10.05 13.81 11.30
C ILE A 275 -8.96 14.56 12.05
N VAL A 276 -8.08 13.81 12.72
CA VAL A 276 -6.97 14.35 13.51
C VAL A 276 -5.65 13.90 12.92
N PHE A 277 -4.75 14.84 12.68
CA PHE A 277 -3.38 14.56 12.24
C PHE A 277 -2.43 15.63 12.77
N ALA A 278 -1.16 15.29 12.88
CA ALA A 278 -0.07 16.22 13.19
C ALA A 278 0.68 16.58 11.89
N THR A 279 1.34 17.73 11.89
CA THR A 279 2.14 18.19 10.76
C THR A 279 3.57 18.43 11.19
N TYR A 280 4.53 18.11 10.33
CA TYR A 280 5.94 18.44 10.53
C TYR A 280 6.36 19.36 9.38
N VAL A 281 6.57 20.63 9.72
CA VAL A 281 7.01 21.67 8.79
C VAL A 281 8.15 22.41 9.46
N GLY A 282 9.31 22.49 8.81
CA GLY A 282 10.50 23.15 9.35
C GLY A 282 11.30 23.84 8.28
#